data_AF-A0A6B1H7W4-F1
#
_entry.id   AF-A0A6B1H7W4-F1
#
_cell.length_a   1.000
_cell.length_b   1.000
_cell.length_c   1.000
_cell.angle_alpha   90.00
_cell.angle_beta   90.00
_cell.angle_gamma   90.00
#
_symmetry.space_group_name_H-M   'P 1'
#
loop_
_entity.id
_entity.type
_entity.pdbx_description
1 polymer ?
#
loop_
_entity_poly.entity_id
_entity_poly.type
_entity_poly.pdbx_seq_one_letter_code
_entity_poly.pdbx_strand_id
1 'polypeptide(L)'
;MTDVSPDTLSTARRLEQEFGMDRQASEGVAIAIYEHTTANLATKTDVRHVEEKLRGEMRELGASLRGEMNELGATLGGEIRELGTSFRGEIEGSRSYTDAKFAQLRAEMHGEFKNLYRHLWLLLLGFAGLIVTLNKLLA
;
A
#
# COMPACT_ATOMS: atom_id res chain seq x y z
N MET A 1 30.59 -30.57 12.86
CA MET A 1 30.01 -31.64 13.68
C MET A 1 31.11 -32.64 13.94
N THR A 2 31.63 -32.65 15.17
CA THR A 2 32.54 -33.70 15.63
C THR A 2 31.80 -35.02 15.57
N ASP A 3 32.44 -36.05 15.03
CA ASP A 3 31.92 -37.41 15.02
C ASP A 3 31.76 -37.86 16.48
N VAL A 4 30.55 -37.77 17.01
CA VAL A 4 30.20 -38.27 18.36
C VAL A 4 29.91 -39.76 18.20
N SER A 5 30.92 -40.52 17.77
CA SER A 5 30.87 -41.97 17.81
C SER A 5 31.27 -42.37 19.23
N PRO A 6 30.34 -42.89 20.07
CA PRO A 6 30.68 -43.36 21.41
C PRO A 6 31.66 -44.51 21.29
N ASP A 7 32.81 -44.41 21.95
CA ASP A 7 33.80 -45.49 21.98
C ASP A 7 33.30 -46.62 22.90
N THR A 8 32.63 -47.60 22.29
CA THR A 8 32.08 -48.77 22.97
C THR A 8 33.17 -49.59 23.67
N LEU A 9 34.40 -49.57 23.16
CA LEU A 9 35.52 -50.35 23.69
C LEU A 9 36.08 -49.73 24.97
N SER A 10 36.25 -48.40 25.02
CA SER A 10 36.65 -47.72 26.26
C SER A 10 35.56 -47.78 27.34
N THR A 11 34.29 -47.76 26.92
CA THR A 11 33.15 -47.89 27.83
C THR A 11 33.11 -49.28 28.48
N ALA A 12 33.26 -50.35 27.69
CA ALA A 12 33.31 -51.73 28.21
C ALA A 12 34.52 -51.95 29.14
N ARG A 13 35.70 -51.42 28.78
CA ARG A 13 36.91 -51.52 29.64
C ARG A 13 36.77 -50.79 30.96
N ARG A 14 36.09 -49.63 30.99
CA ARG A 14 35.80 -48.92 32.24
C ARG A 14 34.84 -49.70 33.13
N LEU A 15 33.81 -50.34 32.55
CA LEU A 15 32.89 -51.19 33.32
C LEU A 15 33.60 -52.39 33.96
N GLU A 16 34.57 -52.99 33.26
CA GLU A 16 35.41 -54.06 33.80
C GLU A 16 36.35 -53.57 34.92
N GLN A 17 37.06 -52.45 34.72
CA GLN A 17 38.07 -51.95 35.65
C GLN A 17 37.50 -51.21 36.88
N GLU A 18 36.46 -50.38 36.71
CA GLU A 18 35.89 -49.56 37.79
C GLU A 18 34.80 -50.29 38.57
N PHE A 19 34.05 -51.19 37.92
CA PHE A 19 32.87 -51.82 38.51
C PHE A 19 32.99 -53.34 38.68
N GLY A 20 34.12 -53.94 38.25
CA GLY A 20 34.38 -55.38 38.39
C GLY A 20 33.38 -56.26 37.64
N MET A 21 32.71 -55.72 36.62
CA MET A 21 31.76 -56.46 35.81
C MET A 21 32.50 -57.50 34.95
N ASP A 22 31.91 -58.69 34.82
CA ASP A 22 32.39 -59.69 33.86
C ASP A 22 32.40 -59.11 32.43
N ARG A 23 33.33 -59.61 31.61
CA ARG A 23 33.54 -59.13 30.25
C ARG A 23 32.26 -59.17 29.40
N GLN A 24 31.47 -60.23 29.50
CA GLN A 24 30.23 -60.35 28.72
C GLN A 24 29.18 -59.32 29.16
N ALA A 25 29.08 -59.05 30.47
CA ALA A 25 28.17 -58.04 31.00
C ALA A 25 28.58 -56.62 30.59
N SER A 26 29.87 -56.31 30.64
CA SER A 26 30.42 -55.00 30.23
C SER A 26 30.21 -54.71 28.75
N GLU A 27 30.44 -55.71 27.88
CA GLU A 27 30.20 -55.59 26.44
C GLU A 27 28.70 -55.42 26.14
N GLY A 28 27.83 -56.21 26.80
CA GLY A 28 26.38 -56.11 26.62
C GLY A 28 25.82 -54.74 27.03
N VAL A 29 26.27 -54.17 28.15
CA VAL A 29 25.86 -52.82 28.59
C VAL A 29 26.37 -51.74 27.65
N ALA A 30 27.62 -51.82 27.19
CA ALA A 30 28.18 -50.86 26.26
C ALA A 30 27.44 -50.86 24.90
N ILE A 31 27.04 -52.03 24.41
CA ILE A 31 26.22 -52.19 23.20
C ILE A 31 24.81 -51.63 23.42
N ALA A 32 24.16 -51.97 24.53
CA ALA A 32 22.80 -51.48 24.83
C ALA A 32 22.76 -49.94 24.93
N ILE A 33 23.79 -49.32 25.52
CA ILE A 33 23.93 -47.87 25.58
C ILE A 33 24.18 -47.31 24.17
N TYR A 34 25.04 -47.93 23.36
CA TYR A 34 25.30 -47.51 21.99
C TYR A 34 24.04 -47.53 21.13
N GLU A 35 23.28 -48.64 21.14
CA GLU A 35 22.03 -48.79 20.40
C GLU A 35 20.99 -47.75 20.84
N HIS A 36 20.82 -47.56 22.16
CA HIS A 36 19.86 -46.59 22.66
C HIS A 36 20.26 -45.14 22.30
N THR A 37 21.56 -44.82 22.36
CA THR A 37 22.06 -43.47 22.07
C THR A 37 21.96 -43.15 20.59
N THR A 38 22.33 -44.09 19.71
CA THR A 38 22.22 -43.91 18.25
C THR A 38 20.78 -43.90 17.75
N ALA A 39 19.86 -44.61 18.41
CA ALA A 39 18.43 -44.57 18.07
C ALA A 39 17.78 -43.20 18.33
N ASN A 40 18.29 -42.41 19.28
CA ASN A 40 17.72 -41.10 19.65
C ASN A 40 18.44 -39.90 19.00
N LEU A 41 19.54 -40.14 18.27
CA LEU A 41 20.29 -39.09 17.60
C LEU A 41 19.64 -38.76 16.26
N ALA A 42 19.46 -37.46 15.99
CA ALA A 42 19.07 -36.99 14.68
C ALA A 42 20.10 -37.44 13.63
N THR A 43 19.63 -38.12 12.59
CA THR A 43 20.47 -38.60 11.50
C THR A 43 20.80 -37.45 10.54
N LYS A 44 21.83 -37.65 9.70
CA LYS A 44 22.12 -36.71 8.60
C LYS A 44 20.94 -36.56 7.64
N THR A 45 20.10 -37.59 7.51
CA THR A 45 18.88 -37.56 6.70
C THR A 45 17.86 -36.62 7.31
N ASP A 46 17.65 -36.66 8.63
CA ASP A 46 16.72 -35.76 9.33
C ASP A 46 17.14 -34.29 9.18
N VAL A 47 18.43 -34.01 9.34
CA VAL A 47 18.98 -32.66 9.16
C VAL A 47 18.78 -32.16 7.73
N ARG A 48 19.05 -33.00 6.71
CA ARG A 48 18.81 -32.64 5.30
C ARG A 48 17.35 -32.38 5.01
N HIS A 49 16.46 -33.22 5.54
CA HIS A 49 15.02 -33.05 5.36
C HIS A 49 14.54 -31.72 5.96
N VAL A 50 15.03 -31.35 7.15
CA VAL A 50 14.75 -30.05 7.76
C VAL A 50 15.33 -28.89 6.94
N GLU A 51 16.54 -29.02 6.41
CA GLU A 51 17.16 -28.00 5.55
C GLU A 51 16.35 -27.78 4.25
N GLU A 52 15.92 -28.86 3.60
CA GLU A 52 15.11 -28.80 2.39
C GLU A 52 13.75 -28.18 2.66
N LYS A 53 13.10 -28.55 3.77
CA LYS A 53 11.83 -27.97 4.19
C LYS A 53 11.96 -26.46 4.45
N LEU A 54 12.96 -26.04 5.22
CA LEU A 54 13.21 -24.62 5.50
C LEU A 54 13.51 -23.83 4.22
N ARG A 55 14.30 -24.39 3.30
CA ARG A 55 14.53 -23.75 1.99
C ARG A 55 13.24 -23.64 1.17
N GLY A 56 12.35 -24.62 1.26
CA GLY A 56 11.02 -24.58 0.65
C GLY A 56 10.19 -23.43 1.21
N GLU A 57 10.02 -23.39 2.53
CA GLU A 57 9.26 -22.37 3.24
C GLU A 57 9.80 -20.96 2.98
N MET A 58 11.12 -20.77 2.96
CA MET A 58 11.73 -19.48 2.64
C MET A 58 11.45 -19.03 1.20
N ARG A 59 11.43 -19.95 0.24
CA ARG A 59 11.08 -19.63 -1.16
C ARG A 59 9.62 -19.27 -1.31
N GLU A 60 8.73 -20.01 -0.64
CA GLU A 60 7.29 -19.74 -0.63
C GLU A 60 7.00 -18.37 -0.02
N LEU A 61 7.59 -18.07 1.14
CA LEU A 61 7.47 -16.77 1.79
C LEU A 61 7.99 -15.64 0.88
N GLY A 62 9.13 -15.84 0.23
CA GLY A 62 9.70 -14.86 -0.71
C GLY A 62 8.81 -14.63 -1.93
N ALA A 63 8.14 -15.67 -2.43
CA ALA A 63 7.17 -15.55 -3.52
C ALA A 63 5.89 -14.83 -3.07
N SER A 64 5.37 -15.15 -1.89
CA SER A 64 4.19 -14.50 -1.30
C SER A 64 4.42 -13.01 -1.11
N LEU A 65 5.52 -12.62 -0.46
CA LEU A 65 5.86 -11.22 -0.23
C LEU A 65 6.01 -10.44 -1.55
N ARG A 66 6.60 -11.06 -2.57
CA ARG A 66 6.71 -10.43 -3.90
C ARG A 66 5.33 -10.25 -4.55
N GLY A 67 4.43 -11.22 -4.39
CA GLY A 67 3.05 -11.12 -4.82
C GLY A 67 2.32 -9.96 -4.15
N GLU A 68 2.36 -9.90 -2.83
CA GLU A 68 1.74 -8.83 -2.02
C GLU A 68 2.29 -7.44 -2.40
N MET A 69 3.60 -7.31 -2.60
CA MET A 69 4.19 -6.03 -3.03
C MET A 69 3.71 -5.60 -4.43
N ASN A 70 3.54 -6.54 -5.36
CA ASN A 70 3.03 -6.24 -6.69
C ASN A 70 1.56 -5.83 -6.65
N GLU A 71 0.74 -6.50 -5.84
CA GLU A 71 -0.67 -6.16 -5.63
C GLU A 71 -0.81 -4.78 -5.01
N LEU A 72 -0.05 -4.49 -3.96
CA LEU A 72 0.00 -3.16 -3.34
C LEU A 72 0.40 -2.08 -4.34
N GLY A 73 1.42 -2.35 -5.17
CA GLY A 73 1.87 -1.43 -6.21
C GLY A 73 0.80 -1.18 -7.28
N ALA A 74 0.05 -2.21 -7.67
CA ALA A 74 -1.06 -2.09 -8.61
C ALA A 74 -2.21 -1.26 -8.03
N THR A 75 -2.60 -1.51 -6.77
CA THR A 75 -3.65 -0.78 -6.06
C THR A 75 -3.30 0.69 -5.92
N LEU A 76 -2.11 1.01 -5.39
CA LEU A 76 -1.64 2.41 -5.26
C LEU A 76 -1.56 3.11 -6.63
N GLY A 77 -1.10 2.40 -7.66
CA GLY A 77 -1.08 2.91 -9.03
C GLY A 77 -2.48 3.20 -9.59
N GLY A 78 -3.49 2.42 -9.19
CA GLY A 78 -4.89 2.66 -9.51
C GLY A 78 -5.44 3.91 -8.81
N GLU A 79 -5.28 3.99 -7.49
CA GLU A 79 -5.75 5.10 -6.66
C GLU A 79 -5.17 6.45 -7.11
N ILE A 80 -3.87 6.50 -7.44
CA ILE A 80 -3.22 7.72 -7.95
C ILE A 80 -3.84 8.17 -9.28
N ARG A 81 -4.17 7.24 -10.18
CA ARG A 81 -4.82 7.59 -11.46
C ARG A 81 -6.22 8.11 -11.23
N GLU A 82 -6.99 7.45 -10.37
CA GLU A 82 -8.35 7.87 -10.02
C GLU A 82 -8.34 9.29 -9.42
N LEU A 83 -7.47 9.54 -8.44
CA LEU A 83 -7.29 10.86 -7.85
C LEU A 83 -6.90 11.91 -8.90
N GLY A 84 -6.00 11.56 -9.83
CA GLY A 84 -5.61 12.44 -10.94
C GLY A 84 -6.78 12.78 -11.88
N THR A 85 -7.66 11.81 -12.17
CA THR A 85 -8.87 12.06 -12.97
C THR A 85 -9.88 12.92 -12.24
N SER A 86 -10.09 12.68 -10.94
CA SER A 86 -10.99 13.45 -10.09
C SER A 86 -10.56 14.92 -10.04
N PHE A 87 -9.29 15.18 -9.70
CA PHE A 87 -8.77 16.55 -9.65
C PHE A 87 -8.86 17.30 -10.98
N ARG A 88 -8.63 16.61 -12.10
CA ARG A 88 -8.81 17.23 -13.42
C ARG A 88 -10.27 17.62 -13.65
N GLY A 89 -11.20 16.74 -13.30
CA GLY A 89 -12.64 17.02 -13.37
C GLY A 89 -13.05 18.20 -12.50
N GLU A 90 -12.55 18.29 -11.27
CA GLU A 90 -12.81 19.42 -10.37
C GLU A 90 -12.28 20.75 -10.94
N ILE A 91 -11.07 20.75 -11.51
CA ILE A 91 -10.49 21.96 -12.13
C ILE A 91 -11.31 22.39 -13.35
N GLU A 92 -11.70 21.45 -14.22
CA GLU A 92 -12.54 21.74 -15.39
C GLU A 92 -13.92 22.25 -14.96
N GLY A 93 -14.54 21.63 -13.95
CA GLY A 93 -15.80 22.07 -13.37
C GLY A 93 -15.71 23.49 -12.79
N SER A 94 -14.64 23.78 -12.04
CA SER A 94 -14.40 25.11 -11.47
C SER A 94 -14.21 26.17 -12.56
N ARG A 95 -13.43 25.88 -13.61
CA ARG A 95 -13.29 26.76 -14.78
C ARG A 95 -14.62 27.05 -15.45
N SER A 96 -15.39 26.00 -15.75
CA SER A 96 -16.71 26.17 -16.37
C SER A 96 -17.66 26.99 -15.50
N TYR A 97 -17.62 26.81 -14.18
CA TYR A 97 -18.42 27.59 -13.25
C TYR A 97 -18.03 29.07 -13.27
N THR A 98 -16.73 29.37 -13.23
CA THR A 98 -16.22 30.74 -13.30
C THR A 98 -16.57 31.40 -14.64
N ASP A 99 -16.42 30.70 -15.76
CA ASP A 99 -16.78 31.23 -17.09
C ASP A 99 -18.27 31.54 -17.19
N ALA A 100 -19.13 30.65 -16.66
CA ALA A 100 -20.57 30.88 -16.60
C ALA A 100 -20.91 32.13 -15.76
N LYS A 101 -20.24 32.30 -14.60
CA LYS A 101 -20.43 33.49 -13.76
C LYS A 101 -19.97 34.78 -14.45
N PHE A 102 -18.86 34.76 -15.18
CA PHE A 102 -18.43 35.92 -15.95
C PHE A 102 -19.37 36.25 -17.11
N ALA A 103 -19.88 35.23 -17.81
CA ALA A 103 -20.87 35.41 -18.86
C ALA A 103 -22.17 36.03 -18.31
N GLN A 104 -22.64 35.53 -17.17
CA GLN A 104 -23.80 36.09 -16.47
C GLN A 104 -23.57 37.55 -16.08
N LEU A 105 -22.46 37.86 -15.42
CA LEU A 105 -22.12 39.22 -15.01
C LEU A 105 -22.05 40.18 -16.21
N ARG A 106 -21.45 39.74 -17.32
CA ARG A 106 -21.38 40.53 -18.55
C ARG A 106 -22.76 40.83 -19.12
N ALA A 107 -23.67 39.85 -19.10
CA ALA A 107 -25.04 40.01 -19.57
C ALA A 107 -25.84 40.97 -18.68
N GLU A 108 -25.70 40.84 -17.36
CA GLU A 108 -26.32 41.75 -16.38
C GLU A 108 -25.86 43.19 -16.59
N MET A 109 -24.55 43.44 -16.68
CA MET A 109 -24.02 44.79 -16.97
C MET A 109 -24.56 45.36 -18.29
N HIS A 110 -24.60 44.56 -19.37
CA HIS A 110 -25.15 45.03 -20.65
C HIS A 110 -26.63 45.39 -20.55
N GLY A 111 -27.40 44.61 -19.77
CA GLY A 111 -28.80 44.88 -19.49
C GLY A 111 -28.98 46.19 -18.73
N GLU A 112 -28.20 46.42 -17.68
CA GLU A 112 -28.23 47.65 -16.90
C GLU A 112 -27.85 48.88 -17.72
N PHE A 113 -26.77 48.80 -18.52
CA PHE A 113 -26.39 49.90 -19.42
C PHE A 113 -27.51 50.22 -20.41
N LYS A 114 -28.13 49.20 -21.03
CA LYS A 114 -29.24 49.41 -21.96
C LYS A 114 -30.43 50.10 -21.28
N ASN A 115 -30.74 49.70 -20.04
CA ASN A 115 -31.80 50.33 -19.25
C ASN A 115 -31.46 51.78 -18.88
N LEU A 116 -30.19 52.06 -18.55
CA LEU A 116 -29.71 53.41 -18.25
C LEU A 116 -29.78 54.31 -19.48
N TYR A 117 -29.31 53.84 -20.64
CA TYR A 117 -29.43 54.58 -21.90
C TYR A 117 -30.88 54.90 -22.25
N ARG A 118 -31.79 53.94 -22.05
CA ARG A 118 -33.23 54.17 -22.25
C ARG A 118 -33.77 55.27 -21.33
N HIS A 119 -33.45 55.22 -20.04
CA HIS A 119 -33.89 56.26 -19.10
C HIS A 119 -33.33 57.64 -19.44
N LEU A 120 -32.04 57.72 -19.80
CA LEU A 120 -31.41 58.97 -20.20
C LEU A 120 -32.10 59.57 -21.43
N TRP A 121 -32.41 58.75 -22.43
CA TRP A 121 -33.15 59.18 -23.63
C TRP A 121 -34.54 59.70 -23.31
N LEU A 122 -35.28 59.01 -22.45
CA LEU A 122 -36.62 59.45 -22.00
C LEU A 122 -36.56 60.78 -21.25
N LEU A 123 -35.55 60.96 -20.38
CA LEU A 123 -35.33 62.23 -19.68
C LEU A 123 -35.04 63.37 -20.66
N LEU A 124 -34.12 63.16 -21.62
CA LEU A 124 -33.79 64.17 -22.63
C LEU A 124 -35.00 64.56 -23.48
N LEU A 125 -35.83 63.58 -23.88
CA LEU A 125 -37.09 63.85 -24.58
C LEU A 125 -38.07 64.65 -23.72
N GLY A 126 -38.19 64.33 -22.43
CA GLY A 126 -39.00 65.08 -21.48
C GLY A 126 -38.56 66.54 -21.36
N PHE A 127 -37.25 66.78 -21.21
CA PHE A 127 -36.68 68.14 -21.17
C PHE A 127 -36.94 68.91 -22.46
N ALA A 128 -36.71 68.29 -23.63
CA ALA A 128 -36.97 68.91 -24.92
C ALA A 128 -38.45 69.32 -25.07
N GLY A 129 -39.39 68.46 -24.68
CA GLY A 129 -40.82 68.78 -24.68
C GLY A 129 -41.18 69.96 -23.78
N LEU A 130 -40.58 70.04 -22.60
CA LEU A 130 -40.83 71.12 -21.63
C LEU A 130 -40.29 72.47 -22.11
N ILE A 131 -39.14 72.48 -22.80
CA ILE A 131 -38.60 73.69 -23.43
C ILE A 131 -39.54 74.21 -24.52
N VAL A 132 -40.08 73.31 -25.36
CA VAL A 132 -41.02 73.68 -26.43
C VAL A 132 -42.31 74.27 -25.87
N THR A 133 -42.87 73.71 -24.80
CA THR A 133 -44.08 74.23 -24.17
C THR A 133 -43.84 75.59 -23.50
N LEU A 134 -42.70 75.78 -22.84
CA LEU A 134 -42.30 77.08 -22.28
C LEU A 134 -42.17 78.15 -23.37
N ASN A 135 -41.50 77.85 -24.49
CA ASN A 135 -41.37 78.80 -25.60
C ASN A 135 -42.73 79.20 -26.20
N LYS A 136 -43.68 78.27 -26.29
CA LYS A 136 -45.06 78.59 -26.74
C LYS A 136 -45.85 79.42 -25.74
N LEU A 137 -45.55 79.34 -24.45
CA LEU A 137 -46.24 80.12 -23.43
C LEU A 137 -45.73 81.57 -23.34
N LEU A 138 -44.47 81.79 -23.73
CA LEU A 138 -43.79 83.08 -23.66
C LEU A 138 -43.87 83.90 -24.97
N ALA A 139 -44.24 83.29 -26.09
CA ALA A 139 -44.44 83.92 -27.40
C ALA A 139 -45.92 84.28 -27.61
#